data_AF-A0AAW2X3I0-F1
#
_entry.id   AF-A0AAW2X3I0-F1
#
_cell.length_a   1.000
_cell.length_b   1.000
_cell.length_c   1.000
_cell.angle_alpha   90.00
_cell.angle_beta   90.00
_cell.angle_gamma   90.00
#
_symmetry.space_group_name_H-M   'P 1'
#
loop_
_entity.id
_entity.type
_entity.pdbx_description
1 polymer ?
#
loop_
_entity_poly.entity_id
_entity_poly.type
_entity_poly.pdbx_seq_one_letter_code
_entity_poly.pdbx_strand_id
1 'polypeptide(L)'
;MKAVLQSLPTYAMSCFQLPTTLVRNLEAIMADFWWHSRGEKTTHWVAWRKLCRPLGAGGLGFWELREFNLALLAKQGWRILTRPESLLSRVLKARYFPYSSLGEAGVGARPSLTWPGICSAKPLLEEGRCKNK
;
A
#
# COMPACT_ATOMS: atom_id res chain seq x y z
N MET A 1 10.79 17.87 -3.17
CA MET A 1 10.01 17.42 -1.98
C MET A 1 9.17 16.17 -2.23
N LYS A 2 8.36 16.08 -3.31
CA LYS A 2 7.63 14.84 -3.67
C LYS A 2 8.54 13.60 -3.70
N ALA A 3 9.76 13.72 -4.23
CA ALA A 3 10.64 12.56 -4.44
C ALA A 3 11.22 11.93 -3.16
N VAL A 4 11.52 12.69 -2.10
CA VAL A 4 12.23 12.17 -0.92
C VAL A 4 11.26 11.82 0.21
N LEU A 5 10.28 12.68 0.49
CA LEU A 5 9.26 12.43 1.50
C LEU A 5 8.26 11.34 1.08
N GLN A 6 8.02 11.13 -0.23
CA GLN A 6 7.16 10.03 -0.65
C GLN A 6 7.91 8.72 -0.90
N SER A 7 9.20 8.73 -1.24
CA SER A 7 9.92 7.49 -1.55
C SER A 7 10.15 6.62 -0.31
N LEU A 8 10.46 7.23 0.84
CA LEU A 8 10.66 6.52 2.10
C LEU A 8 9.40 5.77 2.57
N PRO A 9 8.21 6.41 2.68
CA PRO A 9 6.96 5.70 2.92
C PRO A 9 6.64 4.69 1.82
N THR A 10 6.90 5.00 0.54
CA THR A 10 6.58 4.09 -0.57
C THR A 10 7.34 2.78 -0.48
N TYR A 11 8.64 2.82 -0.14
CA TYR A 11 9.43 1.61 0.05
C TYR A 11 8.89 0.78 1.22
N ALA A 12 8.70 1.41 2.39
CA ALA A 12 8.15 0.73 3.57
C ALA A 12 6.75 0.15 3.32
N MET A 13 5.87 0.90 2.64
CA MET A 13 4.53 0.47 2.24
C MET A 13 4.54 -0.63 1.18
N SER A 14 5.61 -0.75 0.39
CA SER A 14 5.70 -1.86 -0.58
C SER A 14 6.07 -3.19 0.09
N CYS A 15 6.69 -3.15 1.26
CA CYS A 15 7.12 -4.33 2.00
C CYS A 15 6.16 -4.69 3.14
N PHE A 16 5.57 -3.70 3.80
CA PHE A 16 4.81 -3.88 5.04
C PHE A 16 3.44 -3.23 4.95
N GLN A 17 2.48 -3.85 5.62
CA GLN A 17 1.19 -3.22 5.86
C GLN A 17 1.31 -2.28 7.06
N LEU A 18 1.02 -1.00 6.85
CA LEU A 18 1.15 -0.01 7.91
C LEU A 18 -0.05 -0.09 8.88
N PRO A 19 0.19 0.03 10.20
CA PRO A 19 -0.88 0.17 11.18
C PRO A 19 -1.76 1.38 10.88
N THR A 20 -3.04 1.27 11.21
CA THR A 20 -4.02 2.34 10.94
C THR A 20 -3.69 3.65 11.63
N THR A 21 -3.13 3.57 12.84
CA THR A 21 -2.65 4.70 13.62
C THR A 21 -1.49 5.42 12.93
N LEU A 22 -0.50 4.67 12.43
CA LEU A 22 0.64 5.24 11.73
C LEU A 22 0.21 5.91 10.42
N VAL A 23 -0.70 5.29 9.67
CA VAL A 23 -1.26 5.89 8.44
C VAL A 23 -1.93 7.22 8.76
N ARG A 24 -2.78 7.29 9.79
CA ARG A 24 -3.45 8.53 10.20
C ARG A 24 -2.46 9.62 10.63
N ASN A 25 -1.40 9.24 11.35
CA ASN A 25 -0.37 10.18 11.76
C ASN A 25 0.39 10.75 10.54
N LEU A 26 0.72 9.90 9.56
CA LEU A 26 1.35 10.34 8.31
C LEU A 26 0.42 11.26 7.51
N GLU A 27 -0.87 10.91 7.40
CA GLU A 27 -1.88 11.75 6.75
C GLU A 27 -2.03 13.11 7.44
N ALA A 28 -1.98 13.14 8.78
CA ALA A 28 -2.02 14.39 9.54
C ALA A 28 -0.78 15.26 9.25
N ILE A 29 0.43 14.68 9.27
CA ILE A 29 1.67 15.40 8.93
C ILE A 29 1.61 15.93 7.48
N MET A 30 1.08 15.14 6.55
CA MET A 30 0.92 15.55 5.15
C MET A 30 -0.12 16.68 5.01
N ALA A 31 -1.22 16.60 5.75
CA ALA A 31 -2.26 17.63 5.78
C ALA A 31 -1.72 18.93 6.39
N ASP A 32 -1.00 18.84 7.50
CA ASP A 32 -0.34 19.99 8.11
C ASP A 32 0.65 20.60 7.14
N PHE A 33 1.55 19.81 6.55
CA PHE A 33 2.48 20.31 5.54
C PHE A 33 1.77 20.98 4.34
N TRP A 34 0.62 20.45 3.92
CA TRP A 34 -0.13 21.00 2.80
C TRP A 34 -0.77 22.36 3.13
N TRP A 35 -1.37 22.49 4.31
CA TRP A 35 -2.07 23.71 4.70
C TRP A 35 -1.12 24.78 5.23
N HIS A 36 -0.01 24.42 5.88
CA HIS A 36 0.91 25.37 6.47
C HIS A 36 1.83 25.99 5.41
N SER A 37 1.78 27.32 5.28
CA SER A 37 2.72 28.09 4.47
C SER A 37 3.60 28.93 5.41
N ARG A 38 4.93 28.82 5.26
CA ARG A 38 5.92 29.70 5.93
C ARG A 38 5.81 29.81 7.46
N GLY A 39 5.44 28.74 8.15
CA GLY A 39 5.53 28.66 9.62
C GLY A 39 4.31 29.20 10.37
N GLU A 40 3.29 29.69 9.67
CA GLU A 40 2.00 30.04 10.28
C GLU A 40 1.06 28.83 10.29
N LYS A 41 0.41 28.61 11.44
CA LYS A 41 -0.63 27.60 11.58
C LYS A 41 -1.88 28.08 10.86
N THR A 42 -2.25 27.40 9.79
CA THR A 42 -3.47 27.70 9.03
C THR A 42 -4.56 26.68 9.37
N THR A 43 -5.82 27.12 9.32
CA THR A 43 -6.96 26.25 9.55
C THR A 43 -7.13 25.27 8.38
N HIS A 44 -7.36 23.99 8.69
CA HIS A 44 -7.67 22.97 7.69
C HIS A 44 -9.10 23.19 7.16
N TRP A 45 -9.22 23.81 5.98
CA TRP A 45 -10.53 24.13 5.37
C TRP A 45 -11.27 22.91 4.82
N VAL A 46 -10.53 21.87 4.43
CA VAL A 46 -11.07 20.66 3.81
C VAL A 46 -10.42 19.44 4.43
N ALA A 47 -11.23 18.46 4.82
CA ALA A 47 -10.75 17.19 5.35
C ALA A 47 -9.83 16.50 4.34
N TRP A 48 -8.71 15.93 4.82
CA TRP A 48 -7.72 15.24 3.98
C TRP A 48 -8.34 14.21 3.03
N ARG A 49 -9.29 13.41 3.52
CA ARG A 49 -10.01 12.42 2.70
C ARG A 49 -10.75 13.02 1.50
N LYS A 50 -11.22 14.27 1.58
CA LYS A 50 -11.85 14.96 0.43
C LYS A 50 -10.79 15.40 -0.59
N LEU A 51 -9.60 15.76 -0.13
CA LEU A 51 -8.48 16.10 -1.01
C LEU A 51 -7.94 14.86 -1.76
N CYS A 52 -8.08 13.67 -1.18
CA CYS A 52 -7.71 12.40 -1.83
C CYS A 52 -8.66 11.96 -2.96
N ARG A 53 -9.76 12.67 -3.20
CA ARG A 53 -10.65 12.35 -4.33
C ARG A 53 -9.99 12.69 -5.66
N PRO A 54 -10.34 11.99 -6.76
CA PRO A 54 -9.86 12.36 -8.09
C PRO A 54 -10.30 13.78 -8.46
N LEU A 55 -9.54 14.43 -9.34
CA LEU A 55 -9.76 15.82 -9.75
C LEU A 55 -11.19 16.05 -10.28
N GLY A 56 -11.70 15.11 -11.09
CA GLY A 56 -13.07 15.15 -11.63
C GLY A 56 -14.18 15.00 -10.59
N ALA A 57 -13.85 14.58 -9.36
CA ALA A 57 -14.79 14.49 -8.24
C ALA A 57 -14.58 15.61 -7.20
N GLY A 58 -13.87 16.69 -7.57
CA GLY A 58 -13.63 17.86 -6.73
C GLY A 58 -12.53 17.67 -5.66
N GLY A 59 -11.68 16.65 -5.80
CA GLY A 59 -10.48 16.50 -4.96
C GLY A 59 -9.21 16.99 -5.66
N LEU A 60 -8.05 16.75 -5.04
CA LEU A 60 -6.73 17.12 -5.57
C LEU A 60 -5.96 15.92 -6.15
N GLY A 61 -6.57 14.74 -6.18
CA GLY A 61 -5.92 13.51 -6.68
C GLY A 61 -4.81 12.99 -5.77
N PHE A 62 -4.81 13.36 -4.49
CA PHE A 62 -3.93 12.70 -3.52
C PHE A 62 -4.37 11.26 -3.30
N TRP A 63 -3.42 10.40 -2.95
CA TRP A 63 -3.71 9.00 -2.70
C TRP A 63 -4.01 8.84 -1.21
N GLU A 64 -5.09 8.13 -0.88
CA GLU A 64 -5.30 7.66 0.49
C GLU A 64 -4.19 6.65 0.82
N LEU A 65 -3.43 6.90 1.89
CA LEU A 65 -2.20 6.16 2.18
C LEU A 65 -2.48 4.67 2.44
N ARG A 66 -3.64 4.36 3.03
CA ARG A 66 -4.12 2.99 3.23
C ARG A 66 -4.31 2.24 1.91
N GLU A 67 -5.08 2.85 1.00
CA GLU A 67 -5.38 2.26 -0.31
C GLU A 67 -4.11 2.13 -1.14
N PHE A 68 -3.23 3.13 -1.07
CA PHE A 68 -1.93 3.09 -1.74
C PHE A 68 -1.03 1.99 -1.20
N ASN A 69 -0.97 1.80 0.13
CA ASN A 69 -0.21 0.71 0.75
C ASN A 69 -0.73 -0.65 0.30
N LEU A 70 -2.05 -0.84 0.30
CA LEU A 70 -2.66 -2.09 -0.13
C LEU A 70 -2.41 -2.35 -1.63
N ALA A 71 -2.49 -1.33 -2.47
CA ALA A 71 -2.17 -1.42 -3.90
C ALA A 71 -0.69 -1.75 -4.16
N LEU A 72 0.23 -1.21 -3.38
CA LEU A 72 1.66 -1.55 -3.47
C LEU A 72 1.93 -2.99 -3.07
N LEU A 73 1.28 -3.48 -2.01
CA LEU A 73 1.37 -4.88 -1.59
C LEU A 73 0.78 -5.81 -2.64
N ALA A 74 -0.36 -5.44 -3.25
CA ALA A 74 -0.93 -6.15 -4.38
C ALA A 74 0.05 -6.20 -5.56
N LYS A 75 0.70 -5.08 -5.89
CA LYS A 75 1.73 -5.04 -6.94
C LYS A 75 2.89 -5.99 -6.67
N GLN A 76 3.31 -6.16 -5.42
CA GLN A 76 4.33 -7.16 -5.08
C GLN A 76 3.80 -8.60 -5.20
N GLY A 77 2.58 -8.87 -4.75
CA GLY A 77 1.92 -10.16 -4.97
C GLY A 77 1.80 -10.52 -6.46
N TRP A 78 1.48 -9.53 -7.30
CA TRP A 78 1.43 -9.70 -8.75
C TRP A 78 2.79 -10.04 -9.35
N ARG A 79 3.87 -9.44 -8.85
CA ARG A 79 5.25 -9.79 -9.26
C ARG A 79 5.61 -11.22 -8.88
N ILE A 80 5.13 -11.71 -7.73
CA ILE A 80 5.32 -13.10 -7.32
C ILE A 80 4.65 -14.05 -8.32
N LEU A 81 3.45 -13.71 -8.79
CA LEU A 81 2.70 -14.50 -9.77
C LEU A 81 3.31 -14.44 -11.18
N THR A 82 3.72 -13.26 -11.63
CA THR A 82 4.19 -13.03 -13.01
C THR A 82 5.66 -13.36 -13.23
N ARG A 83 6.49 -13.36 -12.18
CA ARG A 83 7.93 -13.67 -12.25
C ARG A 83 8.29 -14.79 -11.29
N PRO A 84 7.87 -16.03 -11.57
CA PRO A 84 8.13 -17.18 -10.69
C PRO A 84 9.62 -17.47 -10.50
N GLU A 85 10.47 -17.14 -11.49
CA GLU A 85 11.91 -17.35 -11.44
C GLU A 85 12.68 -16.37 -10.53
N SER A 86 12.03 -15.30 -10.08
CA SER A 86 12.69 -14.34 -9.19
C SER A 86 13.01 -14.99 -7.84
N LEU A 87 14.16 -14.64 -7.26
CA LEU A 87 14.57 -15.17 -5.94
C LEU A 87 13.48 -14.95 -4.88
N LEU A 88 12.87 -13.76 -4.89
CA LEU A 88 11.77 -13.42 -3.98
C LEU A 88 10.58 -14.39 -4.13
N SER A 89 10.15 -14.65 -5.38
CA SER A 89 9.05 -15.55 -5.67
C SER A 89 9.36 -16.98 -5.23
N ARG A 90 10.58 -17.46 -5.51
CA ARG A 90 11.04 -18.82 -5.14
C ARG A 90 11.10 -19.00 -3.62
N VAL A 91 11.67 -18.03 -2.91
CA VAL A 91 11.78 -18.07 -1.44
C VAL A 91 10.41 -18.00 -0.78
N LEU A 92 9.52 -17.11 -1.23
CA LEU A 92 8.18 -16.98 -0.67
C LEU A 92 7.31 -18.20 -0.98
N LYS A 93 7.40 -18.75 -2.21
CA LYS A 93 6.71 -19.98 -2.58
C LYS A 93 7.17 -21.14 -1.70
N ALA A 94 8.49 -21.37 -1.59
CA ALA A 94 9.04 -22.45 -0.77
C ALA A 94 8.63 -22.35 0.70
N ARG A 95 8.53 -21.12 1.24
CA ARG A 95 8.21 -20.89 2.66
C ARG A 95 6.72 -20.98 2.98
N TYR A 96 5.85 -20.44 2.12
CA TYR A 96 4.45 -20.20 2.48
C TYR A 96 3.43 -21.00 1.66
N PHE A 97 3.78 -21.41 0.45
CA PHE A 97 2.88 -22.16 -0.44
C PHE A 97 3.69 -23.10 -1.35
N PRO A 98 4.43 -24.09 -0.79
CA PRO A 98 5.29 -24.96 -1.59
C PRO A 98 4.49 -25.81 -2.60
N TYR A 99 3.29 -26.22 -2.21
CA TYR A 99 2.41 -27.11 -3.00
C TYR A 99 1.09 -26.47 -3.42
N SER A 100 0.87 -25.18 -3.13
CA SER A 100 -0.39 -24.48 -3.37
C SER A 100 -0.19 -23.19 -4.17
N SER A 101 -1.29 -22.52 -4.49
CA SER A 101 -1.28 -21.22 -5.17
C SER A 101 -1.19 -20.06 -4.16
N LEU A 102 -0.77 -18.88 -4.63
CA LEU A 102 -0.75 -17.67 -3.78
C LEU A 102 -2.15 -17.36 -3.21
N GLY A 103 -3.23 -17.65 -3.94
CA GLY A 103 -4.60 -17.44 -3.49
C GLY A 103 -4.93 -18.25 -2.23
N GLU A 104 -4.55 -19.52 -2.20
CA GLU A 104 -4.83 -20.47 -1.11
C GLU A 104 -3.92 -20.30 0.12
N ALA A 105 -2.80 -19.58 -0.01
CA ALA A 105 -1.79 -19.55 1.05
C ALA A 105 -2.27 -18.87 2.37
N GLY A 106 -2.19 -19.53 3.52
CA GLY A 106 -2.53 -18.90 4.80
C GLY A 106 -1.46 -17.92 5.31
N VAL A 107 -1.82 -17.04 6.24
CA VAL A 107 -0.82 -16.24 7.00
C VAL A 107 0.05 -17.15 7.88
N GLY A 108 -0.53 -18.22 8.44
CA GLY A 108 0.16 -19.16 9.32
C GLY A 108 0.48 -18.59 10.70
N ALA A 109 1.11 -19.39 11.56
CA ALA A 109 1.36 -19.04 12.97
C ALA A 109 2.60 -18.15 13.19
N ARG A 110 3.59 -18.19 12.29
CA ARG A 110 4.84 -17.41 12.37
C ARG A 110 5.19 -16.73 11.05
N PRO A 111 4.34 -15.80 10.56
CA PRO A 111 4.60 -15.08 9.32
C PRO A 111 5.80 -14.15 9.45
N SER A 112 6.52 -13.92 8.36
CA SER A 112 7.43 -12.77 8.24
C SER A 112 6.62 -11.48 8.26
N LEU A 113 7.23 -10.35 8.65
CA LEU A 113 6.55 -9.04 8.70
C LEU A 113 5.88 -8.63 7.37
N THR A 114 6.42 -9.12 6.25
CA THR A 114 5.93 -8.82 4.89
C THR A 114 4.75 -9.69 4.46
N TRP A 115 4.65 -10.92 4.97
CA TRP A 115 3.71 -11.93 4.47
C TRP A 115 2.23 -11.61 4.77
N PRO A 116 1.85 -11.11 5.96
CA PRO A 116 0.49 -10.71 6.26
C PRO A 116 0.02 -9.61 5.31
N GLY A 117 0.88 -8.64 5.00
CA GLY A 117 0.55 -7.56 4.06
C GLY A 117 0.25 -8.07 2.66
N ILE A 118 1.05 -9.01 2.15
CA ILE A 118 0.79 -9.67 0.86
C ILE A 118 -0.52 -10.48 0.91
N CYS A 119 -0.79 -11.17 2.02
CA CYS A 119 -2.03 -11.91 2.21
C CYS A 119 -3.27 -11.01 2.23
N SER A 120 -3.18 -9.85 2.89
CA SER A 120 -4.26 -8.86 2.92
C SER A 120 -4.57 -8.28 1.55
N ALA A 121 -3.60 -8.27 0.63
CA ALA A 121 -3.77 -7.77 -0.74
C ALA A 121 -4.33 -8.82 -1.73
N LYS A 122 -4.56 -10.07 -1.29
CA LYS A 122 -5.10 -11.14 -2.17
C LYS A 122 -6.44 -10.84 -2.81
N PRO A 123 -7.44 -10.25 -2.12
CA PRO A 123 -8.73 -9.95 -2.75
C PRO A 123 -8.58 -9.03 -3.96
N LEU A 124 -7.71 -8.00 -3.84
CA LEU A 124 -7.40 -7.10 -4.95
C LEU A 124 -6.69 -7.81 -6.11
N LEU A 125 -5.85 -8.80 -5.81
CA LEU A 125 -5.17 -9.59 -6.83
C LEU A 125 -6.12 -10.45 -7.64
N GLU A 126 -7.08 -11.12 -6.98
CA GLU A 126 -8.09 -11.90 -7.69
C GLU A 126 -9.01 -11.00 -8.52
N GLU A 127 -9.43 -9.85 -7.98
CA GLU A 127 -10.21 -8.87 -8.74
C GLU A 127 -9.46 -8.36 -9.98
N GLY A 128 -8.17 -8.02 -9.83
CA GLY A 128 -7.32 -7.59 -10.94
C GLY A 128 -7.09 -8.69 -11.98
N ARG A 129 -7.06 -9.96 -11.55
CA ARG A 129 -6.91 -11.11 -12.44
C ARG A 129 -8.18 -11.37 -13.27
N CYS A 130 -9.36 -11.10 -12.71
CA CYS A 130 -10.63 -11.20 -13.43
C CYS A 130 -10.84 -10.09 -14.47
N LYS A 131 -10.29 -8.88 -14.26
CA LYS A 131 -10.44 -7.74 -15.18
C LYS A 131 -9.49 -7.75 -16.39
N ASN A 132 -8.46 -8.60 -16.37
CA ASN A 132 -7.48 -8.75 -17.46
C ASN A 132 -7.77 -9.96 -18.37
N LYS A 133 -8.98 -10.53 -18.29
CA LYS A 133 -9.50 -11.56 -19.18
C LYS A 133 -10.47 -10.92 -20.17
#